data_AF-A0A9X9T856-F1
#
_entry.id   AF-A0A9X9T856-F1
#
_cell.length_a   1.000
_cell.length_b   1.000
_cell.length_c   1.000
_cell.angle_alpha   90.00
_cell.angle_beta   90.00
_cell.angle_gamma   90.00
#
_symmetry.space_group_name_H-M   'P 1'
#
loop_
_entity.id
_entity.type
_entity.pdbx_description
1 polymer ?
#
loop_
_entity_poly.entity_id
_entity_poly.type
_entity_poly.pdbx_seq_one_letter_code
_entity_poly.pdbx_strand_id
1 'polypeptide(L)'
;MKHPFCDIMICDEMVRQYLPQIRAEVVSRMIMQKGITQKRVAIYMGLTPAAVSQYVSRKRGCKAIEISQELDEVIEQWTQSLVNGDRSVTICDICRCVQKEFRK
;
A
#
# COMPACT_ATOMS: atom_id res chain seq x y z
N MET A 1 -5.52 15.10 -21.98
CA MET A 1 -4.73 15.15 -20.73
C MET A 1 -3.41 14.44 -20.99
N LYS A 2 -2.31 15.16 -21.18
CA LYS A 2 -0.98 14.55 -21.38
C LYS A 2 -0.33 14.39 -20.00
N HIS A 3 -0.65 13.32 -19.27
CA HIS A 3 0.13 12.94 -18.10
C HIS A 3 1.49 12.43 -18.61
N PRO A 4 2.63 13.03 -18.21
CA PRO A 4 3.92 12.50 -18.60
C PRO A 4 4.10 11.16 -17.87
N PHE A 5 4.38 10.08 -18.62
CA PHE A 5 4.95 8.84 -18.10
C PHE A 5 4.07 7.94 -17.20
N CYS A 6 2.84 7.63 -17.60
CA CYS A 6 2.14 6.45 -17.08
C CYS A 6 2.03 5.42 -18.20
N ASP A 7 2.98 4.49 -18.26
CA ASP A 7 3.00 3.39 -19.21
C ASP A 7 3.10 2.03 -18.49
N ILE A 8 3.08 0.93 -19.26
CA ILE A 8 3.11 -0.42 -18.70
C ILE A 8 4.41 -0.73 -17.95
N MET A 9 5.53 -0.14 -18.35
CA MET A 9 6.83 -0.40 -17.72
C MET A 9 6.87 0.23 -16.34
N ILE A 10 6.39 1.46 -16.22
CA ILE A 10 6.31 2.16 -14.95
C ILE A 10 5.27 1.51 -14.03
N CYS A 11 4.13 1.08 -14.59
CA CYS A 11 3.14 0.34 -13.81
C CYS A 11 3.70 -1.00 -13.30
N ASP A 12 4.44 -1.76 -14.12
CA ASP A 12 5.05 -3.03 -13.72
C ASP A 12 6.07 -2.83 -12.60
N GLU A 13 6.92 -1.80 -12.72
CA GLU A 13 7.87 -1.45 -11.66
C GLU A 13 7.14 -1.09 -10.36
N MET A 14 6.12 -0.22 -10.42
CA MET A 14 5.31 0.18 -9.28
C MET A 14 4.68 -1.01 -8.55
N VAL A 15 4.06 -1.93 -9.29
CA VAL A 15 3.40 -3.11 -8.69
C VAL A 15 4.38 -4.15 -8.16
N ARG A 16 5.62 -4.18 -8.65
CA ARG A 16 6.67 -5.11 -8.20
C ARG A 16 7.51 -4.58 -7.04
N GLN A 17 7.86 -3.30 -7.07
CA GLN A 17 8.83 -2.71 -6.14
C GLN A 17 8.21 -1.94 -4.98
N TYR A 18 6.99 -1.40 -5.14
CA TYR A 18 6.38 -0.51 -4.14
C TYR A 18 5.09 -1.07 -3.56
N LEU A 19 4.17 -1.51 -4.41
CA LEU A 19 2.84 -1.93 -3.94
C LEU A 19 2.87 -3.07 -2.89
N PRO A 20 3.76 -4.09 -2.98
CA PRO A 20 3.89 -5.11 -1.95
C PRO A 20 4.33 -4.56 -0.57
N GLN A 21 5.20 -3.56 -0.56
CA GLN A 21 5.80 -2.95 0.62
C GLN A 21 4.79 -2.03 1.29
N ILE A 22 4.09 -1.23 0.50
CA ILE A 22 2.99 -0.37 0.95
C ILE A 22 1.85 -1.21 1.52
N ARG A 23 1.49 -2.33 0.88
CA ARG A 23 0.51 -3.28 1.46
C ARG A 23 0.98 -3.88 2.78
N ALA A 24 2.25 -4.24 2.89
CA ALA A 24 2.80 -4.76 4.14
C ALA A 24 2.75 -3.71 5.25
N GLU A 25 2.97 -2.44 4.91
CA GLU A 25 2.88 -1.31 5.83
C GLU A 25 1.44 -1.08 6.30
N VAL A 26 0.46 -1.06 5.39
CA VAL A 26 -0.97 -0.97 5.76
C VAL A 26 -1.36 -2.11 6.70
N VAL A 27 -1.00 -3.36 6.37
CA VAL A 27 -1.25 -4.52 7.24
C VAL A 27 -0.61 -4.32 8.62
N SER A 28 0.64 -3.83 8.66
CA SER A 28 1.35 -3.56 9.91
C SER A 28 0.62 -2.52 10.76
N ARG A 29 0.19 -1.38 10.19
CA ARG A 29 -0.53 -0.33 10.92
C ARG A 29 -1.87 -0.80 11.45
N MET A 30 -2.65 -1.52 10.63
CA MET A 30 -3.93 -2.07 11.07
C MET A 30 -3.78 -2.98 12.30
N ILE A 31 -2.74 -3.81 12.33
CA ILE A 31 -2.51 -4.75 13.42
C ILE A 31 -1.87 -4.07 14.62
N MET A 32 -0.74 -3.38 14.43
CA MET A 32 0.11 -2.89 15.51
C MET A 32 -0.40 -1.59 16.12
N GLN A 33 -0.96 -0.69 15.31
CA GLN A 33 -1.41 0.62 15.78
C GLN A 33 -2.91 0.62 16.10
N LYS A 34 -3.73 -0.09 15.29
CA LYS A 34 -5.19 -0.13 15.48
C LYS A 34 -5.70 -1.40 16.18
N GLY A 35 -4.81 -2.35 16.52
CA GLY A 35 -5.17 -3.57 17.28
C GLY A 35 -6.07 -4.55 16.51
N ILE A 36 -6.15 -4.45 15.18
CA ILE A 36 -7.06 -5.25 14.37
C ILE A 36 -6.46 -6.64 14.13
N THR A 37 -7.23 -7.70 14.42
CA THR A 37 -6.79 -9.08 14.16
C THR A 37 -6.51 -9.33 12.67
N GLN A 38 -5.54 -10.19 12.35
CA GLN A 38 -5.21 -10.57 10.95
C GLN A 38 -6.45 -11.06 10.16
N LYS A 39 -7.37 -11.77 10.83
CA LYS A 39 -8.63 -12.24 10.22
C LYS A 39 -9.51 -11.06 9.75
N ARG A 40 -9.65 -10.01 10.57
CA ARG A 40 -10.42 -8.81 10.20
C ARG A 40 -9.71 -7.99 9.14
N VAL A 41 -8.37 -7.87 9.21
CA VAL A 41 -7.56 -7.23 8.15
C VAL A 41 -7.79 -7.90 6.79
N ALA A 42 -7.82 -9.23 6.75
CA ALA A 42 -8.10 -9.99 5.52
C ALA A 42 -9.47 -9.61 4.91
N ILE A 43 -10.50 -9.48 5.75
CA ILE A 43 -11.84 -9.06 5.32
C ILE A 43 -11.81 -7.62 4.78
N TYR A 44 -11.24 -6.67 5.52
CA TYR A 44 -11.18 -5.26 5.10
C TYR A 44 -10.42 -5.07 3.78
N MET A 45 -9.30 -5.77 3.61
CA MET A 45 -8.48 -5.68 2.40
C MET A 45 -9.00 -6.52 1.22
N GLY A 46 -10.02 -7.36 1.43
CA GLY A 46 -10.48 -8.32 0.42
C GLY A 46 -9.41 -9.35 0.04
N LEU A 47 -8.58 -9.78 1.02
CA LEU A 47 -7.48 -10.72 0.85
C LEU A 47 -7.77 -12.02 1.59
N THR A 48 -7.02 -13.08 1.25
CA THR A 48 -7.04 -14.32 2.04
C THR A 48 -6.27 -14.14 3.35
N PRO A 49 -6.61 -14.88 4.43
CA PRO A 49 -5.82 -14.89 5.66
C PRO A 49 -4.35 -15.26 5.42
N ALA A 50 -4.09 -16.17 4.47
CA ALA A 50 -2.75 -16.55 4.08
C ALA A 50 -1.97 -15.38 3.45
N ALA A 51 -2.61 -14.55 2.61
CA ALA A 51 -1.97 -13.37 2.03
C ALA A 51 -1.60 -12.34 3.12
N VAL A 52 -2.48 -12.10 4.09
CA VAL A 52 -2.18 -11.22 5.24
C VAL A 52 -1.03 -11.77 6.07
N SER A 53 -1.05 -13.07 6.39
CA SER A 53 0.04 -13.74 7.11
C SER A 53 1.38 -13.58 6.39
N GLN A 54 1.40 -13.66 5.05
CA GLN A 54 2.61 -13.42 4.26
C GLN A 54 3.13 -11.98 4.32
N TYR A 55 2.25 -10.98 4.45
CA TYR A 55 2.66 -9.59 4.70
C TYR A 55 3.20 -9.42 6.12
N VAL A 56 2.51 -9.98 7.13
CA VAL A 56 2.94 -9.94 8.53
C VAL A 56 4.31 -10.58 8.71
N SER A 57 4.53 -11.76 8.10
CA SER A 57 5.81 -12.45 8.16
C SER A 57 6.86 -11.88 7.20
N ARG A 58 6.57 -10.76 6.53
CA ARG A 58 7.40 -10.12 5.50
C ARG A 58 7.83 -11.07 4.36
N LYS A 59 7.13 -12.18 4.12
CA LYS A 59 7.33 -13.00 2.90
C LYS A 59 6.94 -12.20 1.64
N ARG A 60 6.01 -11.25 1.78
CA ARG A 60 5.71 -10.20 0.82
C ARG A 60 6.02 -8.84 1.44
N GLY A 61 6.53 -7.89 0.63
CA GLY A 61 6.86 -6.55 1.13
C GLY A 61 8.03 -6.54 2.12
N CYS A 62 9.05 -7.38 1.88
CA CYS A 62 10.28 -7.44 2.68
C CYS A 62 11.27 -6.32 2.38
N LYS A 63 11.22 -5.74 1.18
CA LYS A 63 12.15 -4.67 0.81
C LYS A 63 11.81 -3.41 1.61
N ALA A 64 12.84 -2.74 2.09
CA ALA A 64 12.68 -1.38 2.57
C ALA A 64 12.42 -0.45 1.37
N ILE A 65 11.41 0.40 1.49
CA ILE A 65 11.23 1.57 0.64
C ILE A 65 11.30 2.79 1.55
N GLU A 66 11.78 3.90 1.01
CA GLU A 66 11.63 5.18 1.68
C GLU A 66 10.14 5.55 1.67
N ILE A 67 9.63 5.98 2.82
CA ILE A 67 8.26 6.46 2.96
C ILE A 67 8.39 7.95 3.23
N SER A 68 8.17 8.78 2.20
CA SER A 68 8.06 10.22 2.42
C SER A 68 6.81 10.55 3.21
N GLN A 69 6.75 11.78 3.72
CA GLN A 69 5.58 12.30 4.40
C GLN A 69 4.30 12.22 3.53
N GLU A 70 4.38 12.54 2.24
CA GLU A 70 3.22 12.47 1.35
C GLU A 70 2.73 11.03 1.17
N LEU A 71 3.66 10.07 1.02
CA LEU A 71 3.29 8.66 0.92
C LEU A 71 2.74 8.11 2.26
N ASP A 72 3.29 8.56 3.39
CA ASP A 72 2.82 8.22 4.73
C ASP A 72 1.36 8.62 4.95
N GLU A 73 1.00 9.83 4.54
CA GLU A 73 -0.37 10.35 4.59
C GLU A 73 -1.33 9.51 3.74
N VAL A 74 -0.92 9.13 2.52
CA VAL A 74 -1.71 8.25 1.64
C VAL A 74 -1.89 6.86 2.26
N ILE A 75 -0.86 6.31 2.92
CA ILE A 75 -0.95 5.01 3.61
C ILE A 75 -1.92 5.10 4.80
N GLU A 76 -1.90 6.18 5.56
CA GLU A 76 -2.82 6.36 6.67
C GLU A 76 -4.27 6.53 6.17
N GLN A 77 -4.48 7.34 5.13
CA GLN A 77 -5.79 7.46 4.46
C GLN A 77 -6.28 6.10 3.93
N TRP A 78 -5.39 5.29 3.36
CA TRP A 78 -5.74 3.95 2.89
C TRP A 78 -6.14 3.04 4.05
N THR A 79 -5.42 3.13 5.16
CA THR A 79 -5.72 2.35 6.36
C THR A 79 -7.09 2.73 6.93
N GLN A 80 -7.42 4.02 6.99
CA GLN A 80 -8.70 4.51 7.49
C GLN A 80 -9.87 4.13 6.57
N SER A 81 -9.71 4.32 5.25
CA SER A 81 -10.73 3.95 4.26
C SER A 81 -11.13 2.47 4.34
N LEU A 82 -10.14 1.59 4.47
CA LEU A 82 -10.37 0.14 4.63
C LEU A 82 -11.20 -0.20 5.88
N VAL A 83 -10.94 0.48 7.00
CA VAL A 83 -11.68 0.27 8.25
C VAL A 83 -13.10 0.84 8.15
N ASN A 84 -13.28 1.96 7.45
CA ASN A 84 -14.57 2.60 7.24
C ASN A 84 -15.41 1.92 6.14
N GLY A 85 -14.82 0.99 5.39
CA GLY A 85 -15.48 0.27 4.30
C GLY A 85 -15.58 1.06 3.00
N ASP A 86 -14.83 2.16 2.86
CA ASP A 86 -14.75 2.93 1.62
C ASP A 86 -13.53 2.51 0.78
N ARG A 87 -13.54 2.89 -0.50
CA ARG A 87 -12.47 2.59 -1.48
C ARG A 87 -11.90 3.86 -2.10
N SER A 88 -11.74 4.89 -1.28
CA SER A 88 -11.29 6.22 -1.73
C SER A 88 -9.85 6.22 -2.24
N VAL A 89 -8.94 5.42 -1.66
CA VAL A 89 -7.55 5.37 -2.10
C VAL A 89 -7.36 4.37 -3.25
N THR A 90 -6.82 4.88 -4.36
CA THR A 90 -6.51 4.10 -5.56
C THR A 90 -5.02 3.82 -5.68
N ILE A 91 -4.67 2.83 -6.52
CA ILE A 91 -3.26 2.58 -6.90
C ILE A 91 -2.64 3.83 -7.55
N CYS A 92 -3.43 4.64 -8.26
CA CYS A 92 -2.94 5.85 -8.90
C CYS A 92 -2.56 6.94 -7.89
N ASP A 93 -3.23 7.03 -6.75
CA ASP A 93 -2.86 7.97 -5.68
C ASP A 93 -1.47 7.63 -5.14
N ILE A 94 -1.28 6.35 -4.81
CA ILE A 94 0.02 5.81 -4.40
C ILE A 94 1.09 6.05 -5.48
N CYS A 95 0.78 5.71 -6.74
CA CYS A 95 1.70 5.85 -7.87
C CYS A 95 2.13 7.29 -8.09
N ARG A 96 1.20 8.25 -8.01
CA ARG A 96 1.52 9.68 -8.16
C ARG A 96 2.43 10.19 -7.06
N CYS A 97 2.27 9.73 -5.82
CA CYS A 97 3.17 10.10 -4.73
C CYS A 97 4.57 9.56 -4.97
N VAL A 98 4.69 8.26 -5.25
CA VAL A 98 6.00 7.62 -5.50
C VAL A 98 6.69 8.20 -6.76
N GLN A 99 5.95 8.48 -7.84
CA GLN A 99 6.51 9.04 -9.07
C GLN A 99 7.16 10.41 -8.90
N LYS A 100 6.71 11.23 -7.93
CA LYS A 100 7.31 12.53 -7.66
C LYS A 100 8.71 12.40 -7.06
N GLU A 101 8.98 11.31 -6.35
CA GLU A 101 10.28 11.08 -5.69
C GLU A 101 11.37 10.70 -6.68
N PHE A 102 11.03 9.95 -7.74
CA PHE A 102 11.95 9.64 -8.84
C PHE A 102 12.40 10.85 -9.67
N ARG A 103 11.76 12.01 -9.52
CA ARG A 103 12.07 13.23 -10.28
C ARG A 103 13.07 14.15 -9.57
N LYS A 104 13.56 13.77 -8.40
CA LYS A 104 14.68 14.44 -7.70
C LYS A 104 15.98 13.74 -8.02
#